data_AF-D5T2M8-F1
#
_entry.id   AF-D5T2M8-F1
#
_cell.length_a   1.000
_cell.length_b   1.000
_cell.length_c   1.000
_cell.angle_alpha   90.00
_cell.angle_beta   90.00
_cell.angle_gamma   90.00
#
_symmetry.space_group_name_H-M   'P 1'
#
loop_
_entity.id
_entity.type
_entity.pdbx_description
1 polymer ?
#
loop_
_entity_poly.entity_id
_entity_poly.type
_entity_poly.pdbx_seq_one_letter_code
_entity_poly.pdbx_strand_id
1 'polypeptide(L)' 'MNGLEYNITTEWSREAYALTTGDTSFEHVPVSVQQLWDDFYLAQQLPNDTKILEFDRILTTFQSQGWSNK' A
#
# COMPACT_ATOMS: atom_id res chain seq x y z
N MET A 1 -3.38 5.31 14.93
CA MET A 1 -2.51 4.73 13.90
C MET A 1 -1.90 3.46 14.44
N ASN A 2 -2.14 2.31 13.80
CA ASN A 2 -1.54 1.03 14.23
C ASN A 2 -0.19 0.81 13.52
N GLY A 3 0.58 -0.20 13.95
CA GLY A 3 1.91 -0.47 13.37
C GLY A 3 1.87 -0.85 11.88
N LEU A 4 0.80 -1.52 11.43
CA LEU A 4 0.64 -1.90 10.02
C LEU A 4 0.35 -0.68 9.14
N GLU A 5 -0.52 0.20 9.63
CA GLU A 5 -0.84 1.49 9.00
C GLU A 5 0.42 2.35 8.85
N TYR A 6 1.26 2.39 9.89
CA TYR A 6 2.57 3.05 9.81
C TYR A 6 3.41 2.48 8.69
N ASN A 7 3.64 1.16 8.68
CA ASN A 7 4.46 0.51 7.66
C ASN A 7 3.94 0.77 6.24
N ILE A 8 2.63 0.71 6.02
CA ILE A 8 2.05 1.00 4.70
C ILE A 8 2.27 2.47 4.31
N THR A 9 2.07 3.42 5.23
CA THR A 9 2.25 4.85 4.94
C THR A 9 3.71 5.28 4.79
N THR A 10 4.67 4.56 5.38
CA THR A 10 6.09 4.91 5.31
C THR A 10 6.82 4.18 4.19
N GLU A 11 6.53 2.90 3.99
CA GLU A 11 7.28 2.05 3.06
C GLU A 11 6.53 1.82 1.75
N TRP A 12 5.20 1.84 1.78
CA TRP A 12 4.35 1.48 0.63
C TRP A 12 3.47 2.63 0.16
N SER A 13 3.71 3.86 0.60
CA SER A 13 2.95 5.02 0.15
C SER A 13 3.30 5.43 -1.28
N ARG A 14 2.47 6.30 -1.86
CA ARG A 14 2.76 6.95 -3.15
C ARG A 14 4.11 7.67 -3.12
N GLU A 15 4.44 8.35 -2.02
CA GLU A 15 5.72 9.02 -1.87
C GLU A 15 6.89 8.01 -1.86
N ALA A 16 6.77 6.93 -1.09
CA ALA A 16 7.78 5.87 -1.07
C ALA A 16 7.98 5.23 -2.46
N TYR A 17 6.90 5.04 -3.21
CA TYR A 17 6.97 4.57 -4.61
C TYR A 17 7.77 5.55 -5.47
N ALA A 18 7.39 6.83 -5.49
CA ALA A 18 8.06 7.84 -6.31
C ALA A 18 9.55 7.96 -5.99
N LEU A 19 9.93 7.87 -4.70
CA LEU A 19 11.33 7.88 -4.27
C LEU A 19 12.08 6.62 -4.71
N THR A 20 11.43 5.46 -4.66
CA THR A 20 12.07 4.17 -4.98
C THR A 20 12.20 3.94 -6.48
N THR A 21 11.18 4.31 -7.27
CA THR A 21 11.12 4.03 -8.71
C THR A 21 11.56 5.21 -9.57
N GLY A 22 11.55 6.43 -9.01
CA GLY A 22 11.76 7.67 -9.76
C GLY A 22 10.54 8.11 -10.58
N ASP A 23 9.44 7.36 -10.59
CA ASP A 23 8.19 7.71 -11.27
C ASP A 23 7.36 8.68 -10.42
N THR A 24 7.81 9.93 -10.38
CA THR A 24 7.16 11.01 -9.59
C THR A 24 5.81 11.44 -10.15
N SER A 25 5.55 11.17 -11.43
CA SER A 25 4.28 11.46 -12.10
C SER A 25 3.27 10.32 -11.96
N PHE A 26 3.66 9.17 -11.39
CA PHE A 26 2.83 7.99 -11.21
C PHE A 26 2.25 7.45 -12.54
N GLU A 27 2.98 7.61 -13.64
CA GLU A 27 2.52 7.20 -14.98
C GLU A 27 2.67 5.69 -15.20
N HIS A 28 3.58 5.05 -14.47
CA HIS A 28 3.99 3.66 -14.65
C HIS A 28 3.69 2.78 -13.43
N VAL A 29 2.84 3.27 -12.51
CA VAL A 29 2.43 2.49 -11.34
C VAL A 29 1.70 1.23 -11.80
N PRO A 30 2.16 0.03 -11.40
CA PRO A 30 1.46 -1.19 -11.73
C PRO A 30 0.05 -1.20 -11.15
N VAL A 31 -0.90 -1.77 -11.91
CA VAL A 31 -2.32 -1.85 -11.50
C VAL A 31 -2.47 -2.52 -10.13
N SER A 32 -1.66 -3.54 -9.81
CA SER A 32 -1.68 -4.20 -8.51
C SER A 32 -1.33 -3.26 -7.35
N VAL A 33 -0.34 -2.37 -7.54
CA VAL A 33 0.06 -1.38 -6.54
C VAL A 33 -1.04 -0.33 -6.38
N GLN A 34 -1.66 0.12 -7.47
CA GLN A 34 -2.80 1.05 -7.41
C GLN A 34 -3.97 0.45 -6.64
N GLN A 35 -4.32 -0.81 -6.93
CA GLN A 35 -5.39 -1.53 -6.22
C GLN A 35 -5.11 -1.63 -4.72
N LEU A 36 -3.86 -1.90 -4.32
CA LEU A 36 -3.51 -1.98 -2.89
C LEU A 36 -3.59 -0.61 -2.19
N TRP A 37 -3.31 0.49 -2.89
CA TRP A 37 -3.54 1.84 -2.35
C TRP A 37 -5.04 2.14 -2.19
N ASP A 38 -5.85 1.74 -3.16
CA ASP A 38 -7.31 1.91 -3.07
C ASP A 38 -7.89 1.05 -1.95
N ASP A 39 -7.45 -0.20 -1.82
CA ASP A 39 -7.81 -1.10 -0.71
C ASP A 39 -7.42 -0.49 0.64
N PHE A 40 -6.24 0.10 0.75
CA PHE A 40 -5.79 0.78 1.97
C PHE A 40 -6.70 1.97 2.31
N TYR A 41 -7.07 2.78 1.31
CA TYR A 41 -7.99 3.90 1.50
C TYR A 41 -9.40 3.43 1.94
N LEU A 42 -9.91 2.34 1.38
CA LEU A 42 -11.19 1.77 1.78
C LEU A 42 -11.13 1.17 3.19
N ALA A 43 -10.05 0.46 3.52
CA ALA A 43 -9.85 -0.17 4.82
C ALA A 43 -9.82 0.86 5.97
N GLN A 44 -9.39 2.10 5.72
CA GLN A 44 -9.47 3.20 6.69
C GLN A 44 -10.88 3.50 7.20
N GLN A 45 -11.92 3.16 6.42
CA GLN A 45 -13.31 3.41 6.78
C GLN A 45 -13.95 2.24 7.56
N LEU A 46 -13.25 1.10 7.66
CA LEU A 46 -13.76 -0.09 8.33
C LEU A 46 -13.69 0.02 9.86
N PRO A 47 -14.52 -0.76 10.59
CA PRO A 47 -14.36 -0.96 12.03
C PRO A 47 -12.98 -1.49 12.39
N ASN A 48 -12.48 -1.17 13.58
CA ASN A 48 -11.08 -1.42 13.97
C ASN A 48 -10.61 -2.87 13.76
N ASP A 49 -11.42 -3.86 14.14
CA ASP A 49 -11.02 -5.27 14.01
C ASP A 49 -10.85 -5.69 12.54
N THR A 50 -11.78 -5.29 11.68
CA THR A 50 -11.72 -5.55 10.24
C THR A 50 -10.61 -4.76 9.57
N LYS A 51 -10.40 -3.50 9.98
CA LYS A 51 -9.32 -2.64 9.50
C LYS A 51 -7.95 -3.26 9.74
N ILE A 52 -7.71 -3.84 10.92
CA ILE A 52 -6.44 -4.49 11.24
C ILE A 52 -6.18 -5.68 10.31
N LEU A 53 -7.19 -6.50 10.06
CA LEU A 53 -7.09 -7.66 9.15
C LEU A 53 -6.81 -7.23 7.70
N GLU A 54 -7.48 -6.17 7.23
CA GLU A 54 -7.24 -5.65 5.88
C GLU A 54 -5.85 -5.03 5.74
N PHE A 55 -5.37 -4.28 6.73
CA PHE A 55 -4.01 -3.73 6.70
C PHE A 55 -2.95 -4.85 6.68
N ASP A 56 -3.17 -5.94 7.42
CA ASP A 56 -2.25 -7.09 7.42
C ASP A 56 -2.21 -7.77 6.05
N ARG A 57 -3.38 -7.99 5.43
CA ARG A 57 -3.50 -8.53 4.05
C ARG A 57 -2.79 -7.63 3.05
N ILE A 58 -3.02 -6.32 3.11
CA ILE A 58 -2.46 -5.33 2.19
C ILE A 58 -0.94 -5.31 2.31
N LEU A 59 -0.40 -5.20 3.53
CA LEU A 59 1.03 -5.19 3.77
C LEU A 59 1.71 -6.48 3.29
N THR A 60 1.11 -7.63 3.59
CA THR A 60 1.61 -8.93 3.12
C THR A 60 1.64 -8.99 1.59
N THR A 61 0.61 -8.45 0.93
CA THR A 61 0.53 -8.45 -0.54
C THR A 61 1.59 -7.53 -1.14
N PHE A 62 1.77 -6.33 -0.59
CA PHE A 62 2.83 -5.41 -0.97
C PHE A 62 4.22 -6.06 -0.85
N GLN A 63 4.52 -6.70 0.29
CA GLN A 63 5.81 -7.36 0.53
C GLN A 63 6.05 -8.56 -0.39
N SER A 64 4.99 -9.30 -0.75
CA SER A 64 5.08 -10.46 -1.63
C SER A 64 5.29 -10.08 -3.10
N GLN A 65 4.62 -9.03 -3.57
CA GLN A 65 4.62 -8.63 -4.97
C GLN A 65 5.66 -7.55 -5.30
N GLY A 66 6.14 -6.80 -4.31
CA GLY A 66 7.03 -5.67 -4.54
C GLY A 66 6.31 -4.49 -5.20
N TRP A 67 7.10 -3.51 -5.65
CA TRP A 67 6.63 -2.40 -6.49
C TRP A 67 6.36 -2.78 -7.94
N SER A 68 6.70 -4.00 -8.32
CA SER A 68 6.63 -4.50 -9.68
C SER A 68 6.44 -6.01 -9.58
N ASN A 69 5.32 -6.53 -10.09
CA ASN A 69 5.37 -7.88 -10.64
C ASN A 69 6.49 -7.83 -11.70
N LYS A 70 7.63 -8.46 -11.40
CA LYS A 70 8.89 -8.47 -12.16
C LYS A 70 8.77 -8.23 -13.66
#